data_AF-A0A973SMJ4-F1
#
_entry.id   AF-A0A973SMJ4-F1
#
_cell.length_a   1.000
_cell.length_b   1.000
_cell.length_c   1.000
_cell.angle_alpha   90.00
_cell.angle_beta   90.00
_cell.angle_gamma   90.00
#
_symmetry.space_group_name_H-M   'P 1'
#
loop_
_entity.id
_entity.type
_entity.pdbx_description
1 polymer ?
#
loop_
_entity_poly.entity_id
_entity_poly.type
_entity_poly.pdbx_seq_one_letter_code
_entity_poly.pdbx_strand_id
1 'polypeptide(L)' 'MTTDGRKLRGQRSREAILDRAVALASVDGLEGLSLSRLASAAGVSKSGFFAHWTDKEHLQLDTVDWASRQW' A
#
# COMPACT_ATOMS: atom_id res chain seq x y z
N MET A 1 -0.67 -22.54 17.46
CA MET A 1 -0.56 -22.13 16.05
C MET A 1 0.53 -21.06 15.96
N THR A 2 1.67 -21.36 15.35
CA THR A 2 2.75 -20.39 15.13
C THR A 2 2.32 -19.45 13.99
N THR A 3 2.05 -18.18 14.30
CA THR A 3 1.78 -17.16 13.29
C THR A 3 2.95 -17.09 12.33
N ASP A 4 2.70 -17.32 11.04
CA ASP A 4 3.73 -17.26 10.01
C ASP A 4 4.34 -15.85 9.97
N GLY A 5 5.59 -15.72 10.41
CA GLY A 5 6.31 -14.45 10.44
C GLY A 5 6.42 -13.79 9.06
N ARG A 6 6.33 -14.54 7.96
CA ARG A 6 6.24 -13.95 6.61
C ARG A 6 4.91 -13.24 6.38
N LYS A 7 3.79 -13.84 6.79
CA LYS A 7 2.46 -13.21 6.66
C LYS A 7 2.38 -11.93 7.48
N LEU A 8 2.88 -11.94 8.72
CA LEU A 8 2.88 -10.76 9.58
C LEU A 8 3.74 -9.62 9.00
N ARG A 9 4.92 -9.93 8.44
CA ARG A 9 5.73 -8.92 7.74
C ARG A 9 5.03 -8.37 6.49
N GLY A 10 4.39 -9.24 5.70
CA GLY A 10 3.62 -8.81 4.52
C GLY A 10 2.47 -7.87 4.88
N GLN A 11 1.73 -8.17 5.95
CA GLN A 11 0.66 -7.29 6.45
C GLN A 11 1.21 -5.93 6.88
N ARG A 12 2.27 -5.90 7.71
CA ARG A 12 2.89 -4.63 8.15
C ARG A 12 3.38 -3.77 6.99
N SER A 13 4.01 -4.39 5.99
CA SER A 13 4.43 -3.68 4.78
C SER A 13 3.25 -3.12 4.01
N ARG A 14 2.16 -3.91 3.85
CA ARG A 14 0.94 -3.46 3.18
C ARG A 14 0.31 -2.26 3.88
N GLU A 15 0.17 -2.31 5.20
CA GLU A 15 -0.40 -1.24 6.01
C GLU A 15 0.43 0.05 5.89
N ALA A 16 1.76 -0.04 6.03
CA ALA A 16 2.65 1.12 5.90
C ALA A 16 2.59 1.77 4.50
N ILE A 17 2.41 0.97 3.45
CA ILE A 17 2.23 1.47 2.08
C ILE A 17 0.90 2.22 1.95
N LEU A 18 -0.18 1.68 2.52
CA LEU A 18 -1.51 2.28 2.45
C LEU A 18 -1.59 3.59 3.24
N ASP A 19 -0.96 3.67 4.40
CA ASP A 19 -0.82 4.94 5.14
C ASP A 19 -0.16 6.01 4.27
N ARG A 20 0.92 5.64 3.56
CA ARG A 20 1.60 6.58 2.67
C ARG A 20 0.75 6.95 1.45
N ALA A 21 0.02 5.99 0.89
CA ALA A 21 -0.87 6.20 -0.25
C ALA A 21 -2.01 7.16 0.11
N VAL A 22 -2.64 7.00 1.28
CA VAL A 22 -3.66 7.93 1.79
C VAL A 22 -3.07 9.34 1.90
N ALA A 23 -1.91 9.47 2.56
CA ALA A 23 -1.27 10.78 2.72
C ALA A 23 -0.92 11.47 1.40
N LEU A 24 -0.52 10.71 0.36
CA LEU A 24 -0.29 11.27 -0.98
C LEU A 24 -1.61 11.64 -1.68
N ALA A 25 -2.59 10.75 -1.65
CA ALA A 25 -3.88 10.95 -2.29
C ALA A 25 -4.64 12.16 -1.72
N SER A 26 -4.47 12.46 -0.43
CA SER A 26 -5.08 13.64 0.20
C SER A 26 -4.55 14.98 -0.36
N VAL A 27 -3.35 15.00 -0.95
CA VAL A 27 -2.72 16.22 -1.49
C VAL A 27 -2.79 16.24 -3.01
N ASP A 28 -2.42 15.13 -3.65
CA ASP A 28 -2.23 15.02 -5.10
C ASP A 28 -3.46 14.42 -5.82
N GLY A 29 -4.47 13.97 -5.07
CA GLY A 29 -5.57 13.16 -5.57
C GLY A 29 -5.17 11.70 -5.87
N LEU A 30 -6.17 10.84 -6.13
CA LEU A 30 -5.93 9.42 -6.46
C LEU A 30 -5.13 9.25 -7.76
N GLU A 31 -5.26 10.17 -8.70
CA GLU A 31 -4.49 10.14 -9.94
C GLU A 31 -2.99 10.38 -9.74
N GLY A 32 -2.61 11.06 -8.65
CA GLY A 32 -1.22 11.26 -8.25
C GLY A 32 -0.52 10.00 -7.74
N LEU A 33 -1.26 8.91 -7.49
CA LEU A 33 -0.68 7.65 -7.03
C LEU A 33 0.11 6.94 -8.13
N SER A 34 1.26 6.38 -7.76
CA SER A 34 2.13 5.64 -8.66
C SER A 34 2.71 4.43 -7.93
N LEU A 35 2.54 3.24 -8.52
CA LEU A 35 3.05 1.97 -7.99
C LEU A 35 4.57 2.04 -7.77
N SER A 36 5.32 2.54 -8.76
CA SER A 36 6.78 2.67 -8.67
C SER A 36 7.23 3.66 -7.59
N ARG A 37 6.51 4.79 -7.45
CA ARG A 37 6.82 5.81 -6.44
C ARG A 37 6.55 5.28 -5.04
N LEU A 38 5.42 4.59 -4.83
CA LEU A 38 5.05 4.01 -3.54
C LEU A 38 5.95 2.84 -3.16
N ALA A 39 6.31 1.96 -4.10
CA ALA A 39 7.28 0.89 -3.86
C ALA A 39 8.62 1.45 -3.35
N SER A 40 9.09 2.53 -3.98
CA SER A 40 10.34 3.20 -3.58
C SER A 40 10.21 3.89 -2.22
N ALA A 41 9.10 4.58 -1.97
CA ALA A 41 8.86 5.34 -0.74
C ALA A 41 8.64 4.45 0.49
N ALA A 42 8.09 3.25 0.32
CA ALA A 42 7.82 2.34 1.42
C ALA A 42 9.01 1.46 1.82
N GLY A 43 10.16 1.59 1.14
CA GLY A 43 11.37 0.81 1.44
C GLY A 43 11.19 -0.69 1.23
N VAL A 44 10.20 -1.11 0.43
CA VAL A 44 9.95 -2.52 0.10
C VAL A 44 10.58 -2.89 -1.23
N SER A 45 10.94 -4.16 -1.40
CA SER A 45 11.36 -4.66 -2.71
C SER A 45 10.23 -4.51 -3.72
N LYS A 46 10.59 -4.26 -4.99
CA LYS A 46 9.65 -4.18 -6.10
C LYS A 46 8.76 -5.43 -6.15
N SER A 47 9.34 -6.63 -6.10
CA SER A 47 8.58 -7.89 -6.08
C SER A 47 7.64 -8.01 -4.88
N GLY A 48 8.04 -7.56 -3.69
CA GLY A 48 7.20 -7.52 -2.50
C GLY A 48 6.02 -6.55 -2.63
N PHE A 49 6.21 -5.40 -3.29
CA PHE A 49 5.13 -4.46 -3.58
C PHE A 49 4.13 -5.06 -4.58
N PHE A 50 4.63 -5.62 -5.70
CA PHE A 50 3.79 -6.22 -6.73
C PHE A 50 3.08 -7.51 -6.28
N ALA A 51 3.49 -8.11 -5.14
CA ALA A 51 2.72 -9.18 -4.50
C ALA A 51 1.40 -8.69 -3.89
N HIS A 52 1.23 -7.37 -3.70
CA HIS A 52 0.00 -6.75 -3.19
C HIS A 52 -0.79 -6.06 -4.30
N TRP A 53 -0.13 -5.30 -5.19
CA TRP A 53 -0.82 -4.53 -6.24
C TRP A 53 -0.20 -4.78 -7.61
N THR A 54 -1.03 -5.24 -8.54
CA THR A 54 -0.66 -5.49 -9.95
C THR A 54 -0.87 -4.28 -10.84
N ASP A 55 -1.78 -3.40 -10.45
CA ASP A 55 -2.21 -2.24 -11.25
C ASP A 55 -2.60 -1.06 -10.32
N LYS A 56 -2.74 0.11 -10.95
CA LYS A 56 -2.99 1.39 -10.25
C LYS A 56 -4.40 1.42 -9.64
N GLU A 57 -5.39 0.86 -10.33
CA GLU A 57 -6.77 0.87 -9.89
C GLU A 57 -6.93 0.07 -8.59
N HIS A 58 -6.34 -1.12 -8.52
CA HIS A 58 -6.38 -1.95 -7.32
C HIS A 58 -5.71 -1.25 -6.13
N LEU A 59 -4.61 -0.54 -6.35
CA LEU A 59 -3.98 0.29 -5.32
C LEU A 59 -4.90 1.44 -4.87
N GLN A 60 -5.56 2.12 -5.81
CA GLN A 60 -6.47 3.23 -5.50
C GLN A 60 -7.66 2.75 -4.67
N LEU A 61 -8.27 1.62 -5.05
CA LEU A 61 -9.38 1.01 -4.32
C LEU A 61 -8.98 0.63 -2.89
N ASP A 62 -7.84 -0.05 -2.73
CA ASP A 62 -7.32 -0.39 -1.41
C ASP A 62 -6.99 0.85 -0.58
N THR A 63 -6.53 1.94 -1.21
CA THR A 63 -6.24 3.21 -0.52
C THR A 63 -7.52 3.86 0.01
N VAL A 64 -8.60 3.86 -0.77
CA VAL A 64 -9.91 4.39 -0.35
C VAL A 64 -10.51 3.53 0.77
N ASP A 65 -10.45 2.21 0.63
CA ASP A 65 -10.90 1.28 1.68
C ASP A 65 -10.07 1.41 2.97
N TRP A 66 -8.76 1.65 2.86
CA TRP A 66 -7.92 1.90 4.03
C TRP A 66 -8.29 3.21 4.72
N ALA A 67 -8.48 4.29 3.96
CA ALA A 67 -8.88 5.58 4.50
C ALA A 67 -10.24 5.52 5.22
N SER A 68 -11.20 4.79 4.66
CA SER A 68 -12.55 4.68 5.25
C SER A 68 -12.56 3.98 6.61
N ARG A 69 -11.59 3.08 6.87
CA ARG A 69 -11.44 2.38 8.16
C ARG A 69 -10.83 3.25 9.26
N GLN A 70 -10.28 4.42 8.91
CA GLN A 70 -9.68 5.36 9.87
C GLN A 70 -10.71 6.34 10.47
N TRP A 71 -11.97 6.26 10.06
CA TRP A 71 -13.10 7.06 10.55
C TRP A 71 -14.10 6.18 11.31
#